data_AF-A0A8T3Z467-F1
#
_entry.id   AF-A0A8T3Z467-F1
#
_cell.length_a   1.000
_cell.length_b   1.000
_cell.length_c   1.000
_cell.angle_alpha   90.00
_cell.angle_beta   90.00
_cell.angle_gamma   90.00
#
_symmetry.space_group_name_H-M   'P 1'
#
loop_
_entity.id
_entity.type
_entity.pdbx_description
1 polymer ?
#
loop_
_entity_poly.entity_id
_entity_poly.type
_entity_poly.pdbx_seq_one_letter_code
_entity_poly.pdbx_strand_id
1 'polypeptide(L)' 'MKAKIRHALHGHGRHEAIERYIILGIIMGVVLAGIGTAATVLDTKGVPAILAMVGSFITFIFTVILVFYWLVRRDE' A
#
# COMPACT_ATOMS: atom_id res chain seq x y z
N MET A 1 -32.27 15.94 -7.89
CA MET A 1 -31.62 14.99 -6.95
C MET A 1 -30.84 13.85 -7.63
N LYS A 2 -31.33 13.24 -8.74
CA LYS A 2 -30.61 12.14 -9.44
C LYS A 2 -29.29 12.52 -10.12
N ALA A 3 -29.06 13.79 -10.46
CA ALA A 3 -27.81 14.24 -11.10
C ALA A 3 -26.62 14.31 -10.12
N LYS A 4 -26.87 14.62 -8.83
CA LYS A 4 -25.81 14.74 -7.81
C LYS A 4 -25.21 13.39 -7.42
N ILE A 5 -26.02 12.32 -7.50
CA ILE A 5 -25.58 10.94 -7.26
C ILE A 5 -24.73 10.41 -8.43
N ARG A 6 -25.02 10.83 -9.67
CA ARG A 6 -24.23 10.42 -10.84
C ARG A 6 -22.81 11.00 -10.84
N HIS A 7 -22.59 12.20 -10.31
CA HIS A 7 -21.24 12.76 -10.16
C HIS A 7 -20.43 12.10 -9.01
N ALA A 8 -21.10 11.61 -7.96
CA ALA A 8 -20.44 10.82 -6.91
C ALA A 8 -20.00 9.43 -7.39
N LEU A 9 -20.64 8.91 -8.46
CA LEU A 9 -20.31 7.61 -9.06
C LEU A 9 -19.41 7.72 -10.31
N HIS A 10 -19.30 8.89 -10.95
CA HIS A 10 -18.47 9.09 -12.15
C HIS A 10 -17.03 9.55 -11.87
N GLY A 11 -16.65 9.78 -10.60
CA GLY A 11 -15.27 9.99 -10.18
C GLY A 11 -14.44 8.69 -10.07
N HIS A 12 -15.06 7.53 -10.31
CA HIS A 12 -14.48 6.17 -10.27
C HIS A 12 -13.46 5.88 -11.40
N GLY A 13 -12.86 6.91 -11.99
CA GLY A 13 -12.09 6.81 -13.23
C GLY A 13 -10.61 6.59 -12.96
N ARG A 14 -10.15 5.33 -12.87
CA ARG A 14 -8.73 4.88 -12.82
C ARG A 14 -7.86 5.38 -11.64
N HIS A 15 -7.94 6.64 -11.24
CA HIS A 15 -7.09 7.25 -10.21
C HIS A 15 -7.37 6.69 -8.81
N GLU A 16 -8.63 6.61 -8.40
CA GLU A 16 -9.02 5.93 -7.14
C GLU A 16 -8.64 4.44 -7.16
N ALA A 17 -8.69 3.78 -8.32
CA ALA A 17 -8.29 2.39 -8.44
C ALA A 17 -6.78 2.22 -8.22
N ILE A 18 -5.95 3.09 -8.81
CA ILE A 18 -4.49 3.10 -8.63
C ILE A 18 -4.14 3.34 -7.15
N GLU A 19 -4.74 4.37 -6.55
CA GLU A 19 -4.53 4.69 -5.14
C GLU A 19 -4.91 3.50 -4.22
N ARG A 20 -6.04 2.85 -4.51
CA ARG A 20 -6.47 1.66 -3.77
C ARG A 20 -5.51 0.48 -3.92
N TYR A 21 -4.98 0.22 -5.12
CA TYR A 21 -3.96 -0.81 -5.33
C TYR A 21 -2.67 -0.51 -4.57
N ILE A 22 -2.25 0.76 -4.55
CA ILE A 22 -1.07 1.19 -3.80
C ILE A 22 -1.28 0.94 -2.30
N ILE A 23 -2.43 1.35 -1.76
CA ILE A 23 -2.78 1.14 -0.34
C ILE A 23 -2.86 -0.36 -0.01
N LEU A 24 -3.44 -1.19 -0.88
CA LEU A 24 -3.46 -2.64 -0.70
C LEU A 24 -2.05 -3.24 -0.67
N GLY A 25 -1.13 -2.73 -1.48
CA GLY A 25 0.28 -3.10 -1.46
C GLY A 25 0.96 -2.74 -0.13
N ILE A 26 0.67 -1.57 0.43
CA ILE A 26 1.13 -1.17 1.78
C ILE A 26 0.61 -2.15 2.83
N ILE A 27 -0.69 -2.44 2.83
CA ILE A 27 -1.31 -3.36 3.80
C ILE A 27 -0.67 -4.75 3.70
N MET A 28 -0.50 -5.27 2.48
CA MET A 28 0.16 -6.56 2.26
C MET A 28 1.58 -6.57 2.79
N GLY A 29 2.37 -5.52 2.51
CA GLY A 29 3.73 -5.36 3.03
C GLY A 29 3.78 -5.32 4.55
N VAL A 30 2.86 -4.61 5.21
CA VAL A 30 2.77 -4.51 6.67
C VAL A 30 2.42 -5.87 7.29
N VAL A 31 1.51 -6.62 6.68
CA VAL A 31 1.17 -7.97 7.14
C VAL A 31 2.37 -8.90 7.03
N LEU A 32 3.08 -8.88 5.89
CA LEU A 32 4.32 -9.65 5.69
C LEU A 32 5.40 -9.27 6.69
N ALA A 33 5.61 -7.98 6.91
CA ALA A 33 6.58 -7.46 7.87
C ALA A 33 6.22 -7.91 9.29
N GLY A 34 4.94 -7.74 9.69
CA GLY A 34 4.45 -8.14 10.99
C GLY A 34 4.56 -9.64 11.25
N ILE A 35 4.21 -10.48 10.27
CA ILE A 35 4.40 -11.94 10.36
C ILE A 35 5.89 -12.28 10.46
N GLY A 36 6.74 -11.67 9.63
CA GLY A 36 8.18 -11.88 9.67
C GLY A 36 8.77 -11.51 11.04
N THR A 37 8.44 -10.33 11.56
CA THR A 37 8.86 -9.88 12.89
C THR A 37 8.32 -10.77 14.00
N ALA A 38 7.04 -11.18 13.95
CA ALA A 38 6.49 -12.12 14.92
C ALA A 38 7.22 -13.47 14.89
N ALA A 39 7.56 -13.96 13.69
CA ALA A 39 8.32 -15.19 13.50
C ALA A 39 9.78 -15.08 13.98
N THR A 40 10.38 -13.88 13.96
CA THR A 40 11.74 -13.68 14.50
C THR A 40 11.85 -13.91 16.01
N VAL A 41 10.72 -13.92 16.74
CA VAL A 41 10.68 -14.31 18.15
C VAL A 41 11.05 -15.80 18.33
N LEU A 42 10.72 -16.64 17.35
CA LEU A 42 11.02 -18.08 17.37
C LEU A 42 12.42 -18.36 16.83
N ASP A 43 12.80 -17.72 15.73
CA ASP A 43 14.15 -17.80 15.17
C ASP A 43 14.57 -16.45 14.60
N THR A 44 15.60 -15.87 15.22
CA THR A 44 16.13 -14.55 14.85
C THR A 44 16.93 -14.55 13.55
N LYS A 45 17.24 -15.73 12.99
CA LYS A 45 18.09 -15.88 11.80
C LYS A 45 17.34 -16.58 10.67
N GLY A 46 17.80 -16.32 9.44
CA GLY A 46 17.29 -17.00 8.25
C GLY A 46 15.98 -16.43 7.72
N VAL A 47 15.02 -17.31 7.42
CA VAL A 47 13.80 -16.99 6.66
C VAL A 47 12.91 -15.93 7.34
N PRO A 48 12.67 -15.95 8.67
CA PRO A 48 11.84 -14.94 9.33
C PRO A 48 12.38 -13.51 9.19
N ALA A 49 13.69 -13.34 9.31
CA ALA A 49 14.36 -12.06 9.15
C ALA A 49 14.26 -11.56 7.70
N ILE A 50 14.46 -12.45 6.72
CA ILE A 50 14.29 -12.13 5.30
C ILE A 50 12.84 -11.72 5.03
N LEU A 51 11.86 -12.44 5.58
CA LEU A 51 10.44 -12.14 5.41
C LEU A 51 10.07 -10.76 5.97
N ALA A 52 10.59 -10.42 7.15
CA ALA A 52 10.41 -9.11 7.78
C ALA A 52 11.03 -7.99 6.93
N MET A 53 12.25 -8.21 6.40
CA MET A 53 12.93 -7.27 5.52
C MET A 53 12.16 -7.04 4.22
N VAL A 54 11.69 -8.11 3.57
CA VAL A 54 10.92 -8.04 2.33
C VAL A 54 9.59 -7.31 2.56
N GLY A 55 8.85 -7.64 3.62
CA GLY A 55 7.60 -6.94 3.95
C GLY A 55 7.80 -5.44 4.19
N SER A 56 8.86 -5.08 4.94
CA SER A 56 9.21 -3.68 5.21
C SER A 56 9.60 -2.95 3.93
N PHE A 57 10.37 -3.60 3.05
CA PHE A 57 10.78 -3.03 1.77
C PHE A 57 9.61 -2.80 0.81
N ILE A 58 8.67 -3.76 0.72
CA ILE A 58 7.45 -3.61 -0.08
C ILE A 58 6.63 -2.42 0.43
N THR A 59 6.41 -2.35 1.75
CA THR A 59 5.68 -1.24 2.38
C THR A 59 6.32 0.11 2.06
N PHE A 60 7.65 0.18 2.17
CA PHE A 60 8.42 1.38 1.87
C PHE A 60 8.25 1.82 0.42
N ILE A 61 8.42 0.93 -0.56
CA ILE A 61 8.25 1.25 -1.98
C ILE A 61 6.85 1.77 -2.27
N PHE A 62 5.81 1.06 -1.81
CA PHE A 62 4.44 1.50 -2.06
C PHE A 62 4.12 2.83 -1.40
N THR A 63 4.69 3.10 -0.22
CA THR A 63 4.55 4.41 0.44
C THR A 63 5.23 5.51 -0.38
N VAL A 64 6.45 5.28 -0.87
CA VAL A 64 7.16 6.24 -1.74
C VAL A 64 6.35 6.51 -3.02
N ILE A 65 5.84 5.46 -3.67
CA ILE A 65 4.98 5.58 -4.86
C ILE A 65 3.72 6.38 -4.53
N LEU A 66 3.09 6.16 -3.37
CA LEU A 66 1.91 6.90 -2.95
C LEU A 66 2.21 8.39 -2.77
N VAL A 67 3.33 8.72 -2.14
CA VAL A 67 3.77 10.11 -1.95
C VAL A 67 4.02 10.79 -3.30
N PHE A 68 4.73 10.15 -4.22
CA PHE A 68 4.95 10.69 -5.57
C PHE A 68 3.64 10.82 -6.36
N TYR A 69 2.75 9.83 -6.24
CA TYR A 69 1.44 9.88 -6.86
C TYR A 69 0.62 11.09 -6.39
N TRP A 70 0.64 11.36 -5.08
CA TRP A 70 -0.01 12.56 -4.52
C TRP A 70 0.70 13.87 -4.90
N LEU A 71 2.02 13.87 -5.03
CA LEU A 71 2.77 15.05 -5.47
C LEU A 71 2.39 15.44 -6.90
N VAL A 72 2.50 14.50 -7.84
CA VAL A 72 2.15 14.72 -9.25
C VAL A 72 0.67 15.12 -9.38
N ARG A 73 -0.22 14.44 -8.66
CA ARG A 73 -1.65 14.73 -8.70
C ARG A 73 -2.00 16.11 -8.14
N ARG A 74 -1.21 16.68 -7.22
CA ARG A 74 -1.43 18.04 -6.73
C ARG A 74 -1.03 19.12 -7.75
N ASP A 75 -0.15 18.78 -8.69
CA ASP A 75 0.33 19.67 -9.74
C ASP A 75 -0.53 19.62 -11.03
N GLU A 76 -1.46 18.67 -11.15
CA GLU A 76 -2.49 18.56 -12.22
C GLU A 76 -3.81 19.26 -11.85
#